data_AF-A0A3B6NHG1-F1
#
_entry.id   AF-A0A3B6NHG1-F1
#
_cell.length_a   1.000
_cell.length_b   1.000
_cell.length_c   1.000
_cell.angle_alpha   90.00
_cell.angle_beta   90.00
_cell.angle_gamma   90.00
#
_symmetry.space_group_name_H-M   'P 1'
#
loop_
_entity.id
_entity.type
_entity.pdbx_description
1 polymer ?
#
loop_
_entity_poly.entity_id
_entity_poly.type
_entity_poly.pdbx_seq_one_letter_code
_entity_poly.pdbx_strand_id
1 'polypeptide(L)'
;MLRLRSCTLTQLLSSPYTSHLSPLHRLLSAAAASAVSPAATPGFGAEEYLVSACGLTRAQAIKASTKLSHLKSPAKTDAVLAFLAGIGLSAADVATAIAKDPLLLCAGVERTLAPVFDGLTGLGLSRSEVARIAVFVPSKFRCRSIVSALHYYLTLFGSMDHLLRLLKRGFWLHGSDLERVVKPNVAFLRECGLQDCDIAKLCIRVPRILKINQQRLRRWWHVPKLSVCRMALGCWQKRCMLSHSMTRRRSPPRWST
;
A
#
# COMPACT_ATOMS: atom_id res chain seq x y z
N MET A 1 -34.33 36.43 -38.19
CA MET A 1 -35.01 36.48 -39.50
C MET A 1 -33.95 36.46 -40.59
N LEU A 2 -34.13 35.60 -41.61
CA LEU A 2 -33.24 35.54 -42.78
C LEU A 2 -33.42 36.77 -43.66
N ARG A 3 -32.33 37.34 -44.19
CA ARG A 3 -32.37 38.18 -45.40
C ARG A 3 -31.18 37.87 -46.30
N LEU A 4 -31.43 37.05 -47.32
CA LEU A 4 -30.58 37.00 -48.50
C LEU A 4 -30.56 38.38 -49.17
N ARG A 5 -29.41 38.78 -49.73
CA ARG A 5 -29.37 39.56 -50.97
C ARG A 5 -28.31 39.01 -51.90
N SER A 6 -28.76 38.70 -53.10
CA SER A 6 -28.04 38.14 -54.24
C SER A 6 -27.59 39.24 -55.21
N CYS A 7 -27.12 38.81 -56.39
CA CYS A 7 -26.79 39.62 -57.59
C CYS A 7 -25.36 40.21 -57.56
N THR A 8 -24.58 40.24 -58.66
CA THR A 8 -24.90 40.13 -60.11
C THR A 8 -23.92 39.23 -60.88
N LEU A 9 -24.22 38.98 -62.16
CA LEU A 9 -23.55 38.02 -63.07
C LEU A 9 -23.25 38.70 -64.42
N THR A 10 -22.05 38.50 -64.97
CA THR A 10 -21.67 38.74 -66.40
C THR A 10 -20.39 37.92 -66.68
N GLN A 11 -20.27 36.95 -67.61
CA GLN A 11 -20.43 36.94 -69.09
C GLN A 11 -19.44 37.89 -69.80
N LEU A 12 -18.64 37.51 -70.83
CA LEU A 12 -18.46 36.29 -71.68
C LEU A 12 -16.95 36.05 -71.99
N LEU A 13 -16.50 34.88 -72.51
CA LEU A 13 -16.26 34.63 -73.96
C LEU A 13 -15.88 33.15 -74.26
N SER A 14 -16.21 32.70 -75.47
CA SER A 14 -16.13 31.32 -76.02
C SER A 14 -14.75 30.96 -76.64
N SER A 15 -14.18 29.76 -76.46
CA SER A 15 -14.23 28.54 -77.36
C SER A 15 -13.23 28.59 -78.56
N PRO A 16 -12.86 27.52 -79.33
CA PRO A 16 -13.35 26.11 -79.37
C PRO A 16 -12.28 24.98 -79.55
N TYR A 17 -12.76 23.76 -79.90
CA TYR A 17 -12.05 22.54 -80.43
C TYR A 17 -11.27 21.65 -79.42
N THR A 18 -11.38 20.29 -79.40
CA THR A 18 -12.25 19.33 -80.13
C THR A 18 -12.40 17.96 -79.41
N SER A 19 -13.58 17.34 -79.55
CA SER A 19 -13.96 15.91 -79.52
C SER A 19 -12.93 14.77 -79.24
N HIS A 20 -13.31 13.77 -78.43
CA HIS A 20 -13.80 12.47 -78.96
C HIS A 20 -14.45 11.51 -77.92
N LEU A 21 -15.14 10.50 -78.45
CA LEU A 21 -16.17 9.61 -77.84
C LEU A 21 -15.81 8.12 -78.08
N SER A 22 -16.04 7.12 -77.23
CA SER A 22 -16.44 7.08 -75.80
C SER A 22 -15.76 5.89 -75.03
N PRO A 23 -16.38 4.85 -74.38
CA PRO A 23 -15.68 4.08 -73.33
C PRO A 23 -15.36 2.61 -73.66
N LEU A 24 -14.40 1.99 -72.95
CA LEU A 24 -14.21 0.54 -72.94
C LEU A 24 -14.20 -0.05 -71.52
N HIS A 25 -15.11 -1.00 -71.33
CA HIS A 25 -15.31 -1.80 -70.13
C HIS A 25 -14.23 -2.90 -70.04
N ARG A 26 -13.34 -2.90 -69.03
CA ARG A 26 -12.57 -4.11 -68.68
C ARG A 26 -12.09 -4.17 -67.21
N LEU A 27 -12.88 -4.91 -66.44
CA LEU A 27 -12.52 -5.85 -65.36
C LEU A 27 -11.34 -5.56 -64.40
N LEU A 28 -11.72 -5.51 -63.11
CA LEU A 28 -11.04 -6.02 -61.92
C LEU A 28 -9.49 -6.10 -61.93
N SER A 29 -8.89 -5.34 -61.02
CA SER A 29 -7.72 -5.80 -60.28
C SER A 29 -7.86 -5.40 -58.82
N ALA A 30 -7.92 -6.40 -57.95
CA ALA A 30 -8.04 -6.22 -56.51
C ALA A 30 -6.68 -5.77 -55.95
N ALA A 31 -6.50 -4.46 -55.80
CA ALA A 31 -5.44 -3.94 -54.94
C ALA A 31 -5.75 -4.42 -53.51
N ALA A 32 -4.87 -5.26 -52.97
CA ALA A 32 -4.94 -5.67 -51.57
C ALA A 32 -4.70 -4.43 -50.70
N ALA A 33 -5.79 -3.78 -50.29
CA ALA A 33 -5.76 -2.87 -49.16
C ALA A 33 -5.27 -3.70 -47.97
N SER A 34 -4.01 -3.51 -47.58
CA SER A 34 -3.52 -4.00 -46.29
C SER A 34 -4.45 -3.42 -45.24
N ALA A 35 -5.34 -4.27 -44.72
CA ALA A 35 -6.17 -3.93 -43.60
C ALA A 35 -5.23 -3.61 -42.45
N VAL A 36 -5.01 -2.31 -42.23
CA VAL A 36 -4.48 -1.82 -40.97
C VAL A 36 -5.52 -2.24 -39.94
N SER A 37 -5.30 -3.39 -39.31
CA SER A 37 -6.00 -3.78 -38.10
C SER A 37 -6.09 -2.54 -37.23
N PRO A 38 -7.26 -2.20 -36.67
CA PRO A 38 -7.38 -1.05 -35.78
C PRO A 38 -6.34 -1.25 -34.69
N ALA A 39 -5.28 -0.41 -34.74
CA ALA A 39 -4.16 -0.55 -33.84
C ALA A 39 -4.74 -0.53 -32.43
N ALA A 40 -4.52 -1.60 -31.67
CA ALA A 40 -4.98 -1.65 -30.30
C ALA A 40 -4.47 -0.38 -29.63
N THR A 41 -5.41 0.49 -29.19
CA THR A 41 -5.09 1.76 -28.54
C THR A 41 -4.00 1.45 -27.53
N PRO A 42 -2.82 2.11 -27.54
CA PRO A 42 -1.71 1.67 -26.70
C PRO A 42 -2.18 1.63 -25.26
N GLY A 43 -2.48 0.42 -24.78
CA GLY A 43 -2.98 0.21 -23.44
C GLY A 43 -1.91 0.73 -22.51
N PHE A 44 -2.31 1.35 -21.40
CA PHE A 44 -1.37 1.81 -20.40
C PHE A 44 -0.40 0.66 -20.06
N GLY A 45 0.85 0.80 -20.52
CA GLY A 45 1.90 -0.22 -20.44
C GLY A 45 2.35 -0.35 -19.00
N ALA A 46 1.53 -1.02 -18.19
CA ALA A 46 1.71 -1.06 -16.75
C ALA A 46 3.06 -1.67 -16.37
N GLU A 47 3.62 -2.57 -17.19
CA GLU A 47 4.95 -3.14 -16.99
C GLU A 47 6.06 -2.13 -17.29
N GLU A 48 6.03 -1.48 -18.45
CA GLU A 48 7.01 -0.43 -18.85
C GLU A 48 6.98 0.75 -17.89
N TYR A 49 5.79 1.17 -17.46
CA TYR A 49 5.60 2.23 -16.48
C TYR A 49 6.15 1.83 -15.11
N LEU A 50 5.91 0.60 -14.63
CA LEU A 50 6.45 0.16 -13.35
C LEU A 50 7.99 0.09 -13.34
N VAL A 51 8.61 -0.25 -14.47
CA VAL A 51 10.08 -0.18 -14.60
C VAL A 51 10.56 1.27 -14.61
N SER A 52 9.99 2.12 -15.46
CA SER A 52 10.49 3.48 -15.70
C SER A 52 10.13 4.49 -14.59
N ALA A 53 8.87 4.54 -14.15
CA ALA A 53 8.38 5.51 -13.16
C ALA A 53 8.50 5.01 -11.72
N CYS A 54 8.37 3.69 -11.49
CA CYS A 54 8.42 3.11 -10.13
C CYS A 54 9.74 2.42 -9.79
N GLY A 55 10.69 2.31 -10.72
CA GLY A 55 12.02 1.73 -10.48
C GLY A 55 12.02 0.23 -10.17
N LEU A 56 10.99 -0.52 -10.58
CA LEU A 56 10.94 -1.97 -10.38
C LEU A 56 11.85 -2.69 -11.39
N THR A 57 12.39 -3.85 -11.00
CA THR A 57 13.02 -4.75 -11.98
C THR A 57 11.96 -5.31 -12.93
N ARG A 58 12.33 -5.68 -14.16
CA ARG A 58 11.39 -6.25 -15.14
C ARG A 58 10.59 -7.43 -14.57
N ALA A 59 11.25 -8.34 -13.83
CA ALA A 59 10.59 -9.46 -13.17
C ALA A 59 9.58 -9.04 -12.07
N GLN A 60 9.87 -7.98 -11.31
CA GLN A 60 8.91 -7.40 -10.37
C GLN A 60 7.74 -6.73 -11.11
N ALA A 61 8.02 -6.02 -12.20
CA ALA A 61 7.03 -5.33 -13.01
C ALA A 61 6.04 -6.31 -13.65
N ILE A 62 6.51 -7.42 -14.26
CA ILE A 62 5.65 -8.51 -14.79
C ILE A 62 4.72 -9.02 -13.68
N LYS A 63 5.27 -9.33 -12.51
CA LYS A 63 4.48 -9.86 -11.39
C LYS A 63 3.46 -8.84 -10.88
N ALA A 64 3.80 -7.55 -10.92
CA ALA A 64 2.96 -6.47 -10.42
C ALA A 64 1.86 -6.05 -11.40
N SER A 65 2.14 -6.03 -12.72
CA SER A 65 1.19 -5.65 -13.77
C SER A 65 -0.04 -6.57 -13.79
N THR A 66 0.12 -7.86 -13.46
CA THR A 66 -1.02 -8.81 -13.31
C THR A 66 -2.09 -8.34 -12.32
N LYS A 67 -1.73 -7.55 -11.30
CA LYS A 67 -2.67 -6.98 -10.31
C LYS A 67 -3.22 -5.61 -10.71
N LEU A 68 -2.72 -5.04 -11.80
CA LEU A 68 -2.98 -3.68 -12.26
C LEU A 68 -3.61 -3.65 -13.67
N SER A 69 -4.10 -4.79 -14.16
CA SER A 69 -4.75 -4.96 -15.47
C SER A 69 -5.93 -4.01 -15.74
N HIS A 70 -6.50 -3.41 -14.69
CA HIS A 70 -7.59 -2.43 -14.79
C HIS A 70 -7.11 -0.96 -14.86
N LEU A 71 -5.81 -0.68 -14.70
CA LEU A 71 -5.28 0.68 -14.84
C LEU A 71 -5.25 1.10 -16.31
N LYS A 72 -5.97 2.17 -16.64
CA LYS A 72 -6.07 2.73 -18.00
C LYS A 72 -5.34 4.07 -18.17
N SER A 73 -4.83 4.66 -17.09
CA SER A 73 -4.21 5.99 -17.07
C SER A 73 -3.21 6.10 -15.93
N PRO A 74 -2.06 6.78 -16.13
CA PRO A 74 -1.06 6.98 -15.08
C PRO A 74 -1.48 8.00 -14.01
N ALA A 75 -2.40 8.93 -14.31
CA ALA A 75 -2.65 10.11 -13.46
C ALA A 75 -2.97 9.79 -11.98
N LYS A 76 -3.71 8.70 -11.73
CA LYS A 76 -3.97 8.23 -10.35
C LYS A 76 -2.74 7.63 -9.69
N THR A 77 -1.94 6.90 -10.46
CA THR A 77 -0.67 6.30 -10.06
C THR A 77 0.34 7.38 -9.71
N ASP A 78 0.49 8.39 -10.56
CA ASP A 78 1.36 9.55 -10.37
C ASP A 78 0.99 10.32 -9.09
N ALA A 79 -0.31 10.52 -8.83
CA ALA A 79 -0.78 11.14 -7.59
C ALA A 79 -0.41 10.33 -6.34
N VAL A 80 -0.45 8.99 -6.40
CA VAL A 80 0.01 8.13 -5.30
C VAL A 80 1.53 8.21 -5.14
N LEU A 81 2.31 8.21 -6.22
CA LEU A 81 3.77 8.37 -6.17
C LEU A 81 4.17 9.73 -5.57
N ALA A 82 3.53 10.81 -6.00
CA ALA A 82 3.73 12.15 -5.47
C ALA A 82 3.38 12.25 -3.98
N PHE A 83 2.28 11.62 -3.55
CA PHE A 83 1.93 11.53 -2.12
C PHE A 83 2.99 10.76 -1.31
N LEU A 84 3.46 9.61 -1.81
CA LEU A 84 4.48 8.81 -1.12
C LEU A 84 5.82 9.55 -1.00
N ALA A 85 6.24 10.28 -2.04
CA ALA A 85 7.38 11.19 -1.96
C ALA A 85 7.11 12.33 -0.97
N GLY A 86 5.91 12.92 -0.98
CA GLY A 86 5.48 14.00 -0.09
C GLY A 86 5.46 13.61 1.40
N ILE A 87 5.24 12.35 1.75
CA ILE A 87 5.39 11.86 3.14
C ILE A 87 6.83 11.47 3.51
N GLY A 88 7.76 11.50 2.54
CA GLY A 88 9.21 11.34 2.75
C GLY A 88 9.79 9.97 2.38
N LEU A 89 9.14 9.16 1.53
CA LEU A 89 9.76 7.93 1.01
C LEU A 89 10.79 8.25 -0.09
N SER A 90 11.92 7.54 -0.07
CA SER A 90 12.85 7.51 -1.21
C SER A 90 12.26 6.72 -2.40
N ALA A 91 12.76 6.95 -3.62
CA ALA A 91 12.35 6.17 -4.78
C ALA A 91 12.56 4.65 -4.59
N ALA A 92 13.63 4.24 -3.91
CA ALA A 92 13.91 2.84 -3.58
C ALA A 92 12.92 2.25 -2.56
N ASP A 93 12.48 3.05 -1.58
CA ASP A 93 11.44 2.67 -0.61
C ASP A 93 10.07 2.55 -1.29
N VAL A 94 9.74 3.45 -2.21
CA VAL A 94 8.53 3.39 -3.04
C VAL A 94 8.53 2.12 -3.91
N ALA A 95 9.63 1.85 -4.63
CA ALA A 95 9.81 0.61 -5.40
C ALA A 95 9.63 -0.63 -4.51
N THR A 96 10.22 -0.62 -3.31
CA THR A 96 10.10 -1.70 -2.32
C THR A 96 8.66 -1.89 -1.81
N ALA A 97 7.90 -0.81 -1.62
CA ALA A 97 6.51 -0.87 -1.20
C ALA A 97 5.60 -1.42 -2.31
N ILE A 98 5.77 -0.93 -3.54
CA ILE A 98 5.00 -1.34 -4.73
C ILE A 98 5.29 -2.81 -5.08
N ALA A 99 6.54 -3.26 -5.03
CA ALA A 99 6.89 -4.66 -5.27
C ALA A 99 6.24 -5.64 -4.26
N LYS A 100 5.95 -5.18 -3.03
CA LYS A 100 5.21 -5.96 -2.02
C LYS A 100 3.70 -5.93 -2.27
N ASP A 101 3.12 -4.75 -2.52
CA ASP A 101 1.70 -4.61 -2.83
C ASP A 101 1.44 -3.57 -3.94
N PRO A 102 1.37 -4.00 -5.21
CA PRO A 102 1.12 -3.12 -6.35
C PRO A 102 -0.21 -2.35 -6.23
N LEU A 103 -1.20 -2.93 -5.53
CA LEU A 103 -2.50 -2.31 -5.29
C LEU A 103 -2.43 -1.04 -4.43
N LEU A 104 -1.28 -0.69 -3.85
CA LEU A 104 -1.03 0.62 -3.26
C LEU A 104 -1.23 1.74 -4.30
N LEU A 105 -0.82 1.53 -5.54
CA LEU A 105 -1.03 2.46 -6.67
C LEU A 105 -2.51 2.66 -7.02
N CYS A 106 -3.36 1.70 -6.65
CA CYS A 106 -4.81 1.78 -6.81
C CYS A 106 -5.53 2.47 -5.64
N ALA A 107 -4.81 2.91 -4.58
CA ALA A 107 -5.41 3.64 -3.47
C ALA A 107 -5.90 5.03 -3.92
N GLY A 108 -6.87 5.59 -3.20
CA GLY A 108 -7.23 7.01 -3.34
C GLY A 108 -6.41 7.83 -2.35
N VAL A 109 -5.75 8.91 -2.81
CA VAL A 109 -4.98 9.82 -1.94
C VAL A 109 -5.91 10.47 -0.92
N GLU A 110 -6.79 11.37 -1.38
CA GLU A 110 -7.78 12.07 -0.53
C GLU A 110 -8.71 11.15 0.26
N ARG A 111 -9.12 10.03 -0.34
CA ARG A 111 -10.11 9.12 0.28
C ARG A 111 -9.49 8.12 1.25
N THR A 112 -8.19 7.85 1.18
CA THR A 112 -7.57 6.76 1.95
C THR A 112 -6.19 7.12 2.49
N LEU A 113 -5.24 7.50 1.64
CA LEU A 113 -3.85 7.63 2.07
C LEU A 113 -3.63 8.86 2.96
N ALA A 114 -4.20 10.02 2.62
CA ALA A 114 -4.15 11.20 3.46
C ALA A 114 -4.86 10.97 4.82
N PRO A 115 -6.13 10.51 4.88
CA PRO A 115 -6.77 10.17 6.16
C PRO A 115 -6.04 9.11 7.01
N VAL A 116 -5.30 8.17 6.39
CA VAL A 116 -4.43 7.24 7.11
C VAL A 116 -3.19 7.94 7.66
N PHE A 117 -2.53 8.79 6.87
CA PHE A 117 -1.39 9.57 7.31
C PHE A 117 -1.78 10.50 8.48
N ASP A 118 -2.84 11.28 8.33
CA ASP A 118 -3.35 12.20 9.35
C ASP A 118 -3.75 11.45 10.62
N GLY A 119 -4.45 10.33 10.47
CA GLY A 119 -4.84 9.46 11.59
C GLY A 119 -3.65 8.85 12.33
N LEU A 120 -2.55 8.53 11.63
CA LEU A 120 -1.33 8.01 12.26
C LEU A 120 -0.50 9.13 12.92
N THR A 121 -0.38 10.31 12.29
CA THR A 121 0.27 11.47 12.93
C THR A 121 -0.52 11.95 14.15
N GLY A 122 -1.86 11.84 14.14
CA GLY A 122 -2.73 12.10 15.28
C GLY A 122 -2.54 11.13 16.46
N LEU A 123 -1.92 9.97 16.25
CA LEU A 123 -1.46 9.06 17.32
C LEU A 123 -0.06 9.44 17.85
N GLY A 124 0.51 10.57 17.41
CA GLY A 124 1.84 11.04 17.82
C GLY A 124 3.01 10.48 17.01
N LEU A 125 2.77 9.81 15.88
CA LEU A 125 3.84 9.27 15.04
C LEU A 125 4.48 10.38 14.19
N SER A 126 5.82 10.36 14.11
CA SER A 126 6.56 11.22 13.19
C SER A 126 6.36 10.79 11.73
N ARG A 127 6.56 11.73 10.79
CA ARG A 127 6.46 11.47 9.34
C ARG A 127 7.35 10.29 8.89
N SER A 128 8.56 10.19 9.45
CA SER A 128 9.51 9.09 9.18
C SER A 128 8.98 7.72 9.65
N GLU A 129 8.30 7.67 10.79
CA GLU A 129 7.68 6.43 11.28
C GLU A 129 6.50 6.01 10.42
N VAL A 130 5.66 6.97 9.99
CA VAL A 130 4.56 6.72 9.05
C VAL A 130 5.08 6.24 7.68
N ALA A 131 6.16 6.85 7.17
CA ALA A 131 6.83 6.40 5.96
C ALA A 131 7.35 4.94 6.09
N ARG A 132 8.00 4.60 7.21
CA ARG A 132 8.45 3.22 7.48
C ARG A 132 7.29 2.23 7.58
N ILE A 133 6.14 2.62 8.13
CA ILE A 133 4.91 1.80 8.13
C ILE A 133 4.48 1.52 6.68
N ALA A 134 4.41 2.54 5.82
CA ALA A 134 4.02 2.37 4.41
C ALA A 134 4.92 1.37 3.67
N VAL A 135 6.24 1.39 3.92
CA VAL A 135 7.21 0.44 3.32
C VAL A 135 7.10 -0.96 3.91
N PHE A 136 6.86 -1.10 5.22
CA PHE A 136 6.78 -2.41 5.87
C PHE A 136 5.45 -3.13 5.61
N VAL A 137 4.34 -2.40 5.57
CA VAL A 137 2.98 -2.97 5.51
C VAL A 137 2.05 -2.25 4.50
N PRO A 138 2.45 -2.10 3.22
CA PRO A 138 1.72 -1.29 2.23
C PRO A 138 0.26 -1.72 2.04
N SER A 139 -0.02 -3.03 2.11
CA SER A 139 -1.38 -3.60 2.02
C SER A 139 -2.30 -3.25 3.18
N LYS A 140 -1.75 -2.81 4.32
CA LYS A 140 -2.51 -2.22 5.42
C LYS A 140 -2.52 -0.70 5.34
N PHE A 141 -1.46 -0.07 4.85
CA PHE A 141 -1.38 1.38 4.70
C PHE A 141 -2.49 1.93 3.78
N ARG A 142 -2.89 1.18 2.74
CA ARG A 142 -4.07 1.50 1.90
C ARG A 142 -5.44 1.13 2.50
N CYS A 143 -5.55 0.93 3.82
CA CYS A 143 -6.80 0.61 4.50
C CYS A 143 -6.96 1.44 5.78
N ARG A 144 -8.04 2.24 5.88
CA ARG A 144 -8.31 3.12 7.04
C ARG A 144 -8.26 2.42 8.41
N SER A 145 -8.60 1.13 8.47
CA SER A 145 -8.54 0.32 9.70
C SER A 145 -7.13 0.09 10.26
N ILE A 146 -6.06 0.46 9.54
CA ILE A 146 -4.70 0.44 10.08
C ILE A 146 -4.53 1.39 11.28
N VAL A 147 -5.24 2.53 11.31
CA VAL A 147 -5.11 3.53 12.38
C VAL A 147 -5.52 2.93 13.73
N SER A 148 -6.74 2.42 13.84
CA SER A 148 -7.25 1.79 15.08
C SER A 148 -6.42 0.56 15.49
N ALA A 149 -5.90 -0.19 14.53
CA ALA A 149 -5.09 -1.36 14.82
C ALA A 149 -3.67 -1.01 15.28
N LEU A 150 -3.03 0.02 14.71
CA LEU A 150 -1.74 0.51 15.19
C LEU A 150 -1.89 1.19 16.55
N HIS A 151 -2.96 1.94 16.81
CA HIS A 151 -3.28 2.44 18.15
C HIS A 151 -3.31 1.29 19.18
N TYR A 152 -4.03 0.21 18.91
CA TYR A 152 -4.06 -0.95 19.80
C TYR A 152 -2.67 -1.56 20.04
N TYR A 153 -1.85 -1.73 19.00
CA TYR A 153 -0.51 -2.29 19.14
C TYR A 153 0.50 -1.35 19.81
N LEU A 154 0.36 -0.03 19.64
CA LEU A 154 1.14 0.97 20.37
C LEU A 154 0.87 0.84 21.88
N THR A 155 -0.40 0.79 22.28
CA THR A 155 -0.79 0.59 23.68
C THR A 155 -0.30 -0.74 24.24
N LEU A 156 -0.41 -1.83 23.47
CA LEU A 156 0.03 -3.18 23.91
C LEU A 156 1.57 -3.31 24.02
N PHE A 157 2.33 -2.65 23.15
CA PHE A 157 3.80 -2.80 23.12
C PHE A 157 4.55 -1.67 23.84
N GLY A 158 3.88 -0.56 24.16
CA GLY A 158 4.43 0.60 24.89
C GLY A 158 5.60 1.30 24.21
N SER A 159 5.91 0.97 22.95
CA SER A 159 7.11 1.44 22.25
C SER A 159 6.92 1.29 20.74
N MET A 160 7.03 2.41 20.03
CA MET A 160 6.98 2.42 18.56
C MET A 160 8.18 1.68 17.94
N ASP A 161 9.36 1.72 18.55
CA ASP A 161 10.50 0.91 18.09
C ASP A 161 10.27 -0.61 18.19
N HIS A 162 9.57 -1.09 19.23
CA HIS A 162 9.18 -2.50 19.28
C HIS A 162 8.19 -2.83 18.16
N LEU A 163 7.20 -1.97 17.94
CA LEU A 163 6.22 -2.12 16.86
C LEU A 163 6.90 -2.14 15.48
N LEU A 164 7.74 -1.15 15.14
CA LEU A 164 8.47 -1.09 13.87
C LEU A 164 9.38 -2.30 13.64
N ARG A 165 10.02 -2.84 14.69
CA ARG A 165 10.81 -4.08 14.61
C ARG A 165 9.92 -5.29 14.29
N LEU A 166 8.70 -5.35 14.81
CA LEU A 166 7.70 -6.37 14.46
C LEU A 166 7.17 -6.19 13.02
N LEU A 167 6.87 -4.96 12.60
CA LEU A 167 6.44 -4.64 11.24
C LEU A 167 7.49 -5.12 10.22
N LYS A 168 8.78 -4.76 10.43
CA LYS A 168 9.91 -5.16 9.57
C LYS A 168 10.08 -6.68 9.50
N ARG A 169 9.78 -7.41 10.58
CA ARG A 169 9.78 -8.90 10.63
C ARG A 169 8.52 -9.54 10.03
N GLY A 170 7.64 -8.77 9.40
CA GLY A 170 6.47 -9.30 8.70
C GLY A 170 5.31 -9.68 9.62
N PHE A 171 5.19 -9.07 10.80
CA PHE A 171 4.07 -9.26 11.74
C PHE A 171 2.68 -9.14 11.06
N TRP A 172 2.57 -8.34 9.99
CA TRP A 172 1.33 -8.13 9.24
C TRP A 172 1.16 -8.94 7.95
N LEU A 173 2.14 -9.77 7.56
CA LEU A 173 2.04 -10.60 6.36
C LEU A 173 0.87 -11.60 6.41
N HIS A 174 0.29 -11.82 7.59
CA HIS A 174 -0.88 -12.67 7.81
C HIS A 174 -2.00 -11.78 8.39
N GLY A 175 -3.07 -11.63 7.62
CA GLY A 175 -4.13 -10.65 7.83
C GLY A 175 -5.19 -11.06 8.85
N SER A 176 -4.79 -11.44 10.06
CA SER A 176 -5.74 -11.77 11.14
C SER A 176 -6.55 -10.56 11.60
N ASP A 177 -7.81 -10.79 11.95
CA ASP A 177 -8.74 -9.79 12.47
C ASP A 177 -8.35 -9.34 13.89
N LEU A 178 -8.44 -8.03 14.14
CA LEU A 178 -8.04 -7.43 15.42
C LEU A 178 -8.98 -7.84 16.57
N GLU A 179 -10.29 -7.77 16.33
CA GLU A 179 -11.33 -7.99 17.32
C GLU A 179 -11.57 -9.50 17.54
N ARG A 180 -11.54 -10.29 16.47
CA ARG A 180 -11.90 -11.72 16.50
C ARG A 180 -10.73 -12.66 16.77
N VAL A 181 -9.48 -12.22 16.58
CA VAL A 181 -8.29 -13.07 16.77
C VAL A 181 -7.29 -12.43 17.73
N VAL A 182 -6.88 -11.19 17.50
CA VAL A 182 -5.79 -10.58 18.27
C VAL A 182 -6.21 -10.29 19.71
N LYS A 183 -7.30 -9.54 19.93
CA LYS A 183 -7.77 -9.23 21.29
C LYS A 183 -8.09 -10.48 22.13
N PRO A 184 -8.79 -11.52 21.63
CA PRO A 184 -9.03 -12.76 22.37
C PRO A 184 -7.76 -13.57 22.67
N ASN A 185 -6.73 -13.48 21.81
CA ASN A 185 -5.43 -14.10 22.09
C ASN A 185 -4.66 -13.33 23.16
N VAL A 186 -4.70 -11.99 23.16
CA VAL A 186 -4.10 -11.15 24.21
C VAL A 186 -4.81 -11.36 25.55
N ALA A 187 -6.15 -11.40 25.56
CA ALA A 187 -6.94 -11.70 26.75
C ALA A 187 -6.56 -13.07 27.36
N PHE A 188 -6.50 -14.12 26.54
CA PHE A 188 -6.06 -15.44 26.99
C PHE A 188 -4.63 -15.45 27.56
N LEU A 189 -3.69 -14.70 26.97
CA LEU A 189 -2.34 -14.60 27.54
C LEU A 189 -2.32 -13.85 28.88
N ARG A 190 -3.18 -12.85 29.07
CA ARG A 190 -3.38 -12.17 30.37
C ARG A 190 -4.04 -13.09 31.41
N GLU A 191 -5.04 -13.89 31.03
CA GLU A 191 -5.60 -14.97 31.86
C GLU A 191 -4.50 -15.97 32.30
N CYS A 192 -3.51 -16.22 31.45
CA CYS A 192 -2.33 -17.03 31.75
C CYS A 192 -1.25 -16.30 32.58
N GLY A 193 -1.55 -15.11 33.10
CA GLY A 193 -0.68 -14.34 33.99
C GLY A 193 0.33 -13.41 33.30
N LEU A 194 0.34 -13.30 31.97
CA LEU A 194 1.31 -12.45 31.27
C LEU A 194 0.90 -10.97 31.31
N GLN A 195 1.87 -10.12 31.63
CA GLN A 195 1.74 -8.68 31.49
C GLN A 195 1.98 -8.26 30.04
N ASP A 196 1.51 -7.08 29.65
CA ASP A 196 1.63 -6.56 28.28
C ASP A 196 3.09 -6.48 27.80
N CYS A 197 4.04 -6.16 28.70
CA CYS A 197 5.47 -6.16 28.37
C CYS A 197 6.03 -7.57 28.09
N ASP A 198 5.44 -8.62 28.65
CA ASP A 198 5.81 -10.01 28.39
C ASP A 198 5.17 -10.53 27.10
N ILE A 199 3.93 -10.10 26.82
CA ILE A 199 3.27 -10.33 25.52
C ILE A 199 4.06 -9.64 24.40
N ALA A 200 4.56 -8.43 24.61
CA ALA A 200 5.42 -7.71 23.67
C ALA A 200 6.72 -8.49 23.37
N LYS A 201 7.44 -8.94 24.41
CA LYS A 201 8.65 -9.80 24.25
C LYS A 201 8.33 -11.10 23.52
N LEU A 202 7.20 -11.74 23.85
CA LEU A 202 6.76 -12.98 23.20
C LEU A 202 6.49 -12.74 21.71
N CYS A 203 5.87 -11.61 21.33
CA CYS A 203 5.70 -11.22 19.92
C CYS A 203 7.03 -10.99 19.21
N ILE A 204 8.05 -10.42 19.87
CA ILE A 204 9.38 -10.20 19.27
C ILE A 204 10.06 -11.53 18.92
N ARG A 205 9.87 -12.58 19.74
CA ARG A 205 10.39 -13.93 19.50
C ARG A 205 9.52 -14.74 18.54
N VAL A 206 8.19 -14.59 18.63
CA VAL A 206 7.19 -15.34 17.84
C VAL A 206 6.15 -14.37 17.26
N PRO A 207 6.45 -13.67 16.15
CA PRO A 207 5.58 -12.60 15.62
C PRO A 207 4.15 -13.04 15.24
N ARG A 208 3.90 -14.34 15.06
CA ARG A 208 2.57 -14.86 14.71
C ARG A 208 1.73 -15.28 15.93
N ILE A 209 2.24 -15.17 17.16
CA ILE A 209 1.59 -15.72 18.36
C ILE A 209 0.18 -15.14 18.63
N LEU A 210 -0.02 -13.84 18.39
CA LEU A 210 -1.34 -13.20 18.54
C LEU A 210 -2.28 -13.43 17.35
N LYS A 211 -1.79 -14.11 16.30
CA LYS A 211 -2.45 -14.20 14.99
C LYS A 211 -2.86 -15.62 14.60
N ILE A 212 -2.43 -16.63 15.36
CA ILE A 212 -2.91 -18.01 15.23
C ILE A 212 -4.33 -18.15 15.81
N ASN A 213 -5.04 -19.18 15.37
CA ASN A 213 -6.33 -19.58 15.95
C ASN A 213 -6.19 -19.84 17.47
N GLN A 214 -7.15 -19.36 18.27
CA GLN A 214 -7.06 -19.40 19.74
C GLN A 214 -6.97 -20.84 20.30
N GLN A 215 -7.59 -21.85 19.67
CA GLN A 215 -7.42 -23.25 20.08
C GLN A 215 -6.01 -23.78 19.82
N ARG A 216 -5.32 -23.29 18.78
CA ARG A 216 -3.89 -23.57 18.56
C ARG A 216 -3.02 -22.85 19.59
N LEU A 217 -3.36 -21.62 19.96
CA LEU A 217 -2.68 -20.87 21.03
C LEU A 217 -2.81 -21.57 22.39
N ARG A 218 -4.03 -21.96 22.79
CA ARG A 218 -4.31 -22.73 24.01
C ARG A 218 -3.51 -24.03 24.01
N ARG A 219 -3.58 -24.86 22.96
CA ARG A 219 -2.77 -26.08 22.85
C ARG A 219 -1.26 -25.81 22.98
N TRP A 220 -0.73 -24.83 22.25
CA TRP A 220 0.68 -24.46 22.30
C TRP A 220 1.12 -24.03 23.71
N TRP A 221 0.25 -23.31 24.44
CA TRP A 221 0.50 -22.86 25.80
C TRP A 221 0.61 -24.00 26.83
N HIS A 222 -0.18 -25.06 26.66
CA HIS A 222 -0.22 -26.21 27.58
C HIS A 222 0.86 -27.28 27.30
N VAL A 223 1.66 -27.17 26.24
CA VAL A 223 2.74 -28.15 25.95
C VAL A 223 3.90 -28.03 26.96
N PRO A 224 4.27 -29.10 27.70
CA PRO A 224 5.29 -29.03 28.76
C PRO A 224 6.70 -28.64 28.28
N LYS A 225 7.05 -28.92 27.03
CA LYS A 225 8.37 -28.59 26.43
C LYS A 225 8.68 -27.08 26.34
N LEU A 226 7.77 -26.20 26.75
CA LEU A 226 7.95 -24.75 26.80
C LEU A 226 8.09 -24.18 28.22
N SER A 227 8.35 -25.03 29.22
CA SER A 227 8.80 -24.60 30.55
C SER A 227 9.97 -23.60 30.49
N VAL A 228 10.87 -23.72 29.50
CA VAL A 228 11.96 -22.77 29.23
C VAL A 228 11.44 -21.36 28.89
N CYS A 229 10.36 -21.22 28.13
CA CYS A 229 9.75 -19.90 27.90
C CYS A 229 9.04 -19.38 29.15
N ARG A 230 8.33 -20.25 29.89
CA ARG A 230 7.61 -19.87 31.10
C ARG A 230 8.56 -19.44 32.24
N MET A 231 9.67 -20.16 32.44
CA MET A 231 10.73 -19.83 33.41
C MET A 231 11.57 -18.63 32.94
N ALA A 232 11.91 -18.52 31.64
CA ALA A 232 12.55 -17.31 31.14
C ALA A 232 11.68 -16.08 31.43
N LEU A 233 10.38 -16.14 31.11
CA LEU A 233 9.42 -15.06 31.41
C LEU A 233 9.34 -14.77 32.92
N GLY A 234 9.37 -15.78 33.80
CA GLY A 234 9.46 -15.57 35.26
C GLY A 234 10.74 -14.82 35.69
N CYS A 235 11.89 -15.11 35.09
CA CYS A 235 13.12 -14.32 35.29
C CYS A 235 13.02 -12.90 34.72
N TRP A 236 12.32 -12.71 33.59
CA TRP A 236 12.03 -11.38 33.02
C TRP A 236 11.08 -10.57 33.89
N GLN A 237 10.10 -11.19 34.55
CA GLN A 237 9.12 -10.53 35.42
C GLN A 237 9.81 -9.90 36.64
N LYS A 238 10.73 -10.63 37.30
CA LYS A 238 11.60 -10.07 38.34
C LYS A 238 12.43 -8.88 37.82
N ARG A 239 13.01 -8.99 36.62
CA ARG A 239 13.82 -7.91 36.02
C ARG A 239 13.00 -6.67 35.62
N CYS A 240 11.74 -6.85 35.17
CA CYS A 240 10.84 -5.74 34.88
C CYS A 240 10.36 -5.01 36.14
N MET A 241 10.09 -5.72 37.24
CA MET A 241 9.76 -5.08 38.52
C MET A 241 10.93 -4.26 39.06
N LEU A 242 12.16 -4.79 39.00
CA LEU A 242 13.38 -4.06 39.35
C LEU A 242 13.60 -2.81 38.47
N SER A 243 13.31 -2.89 37.17
CA SER A 243 13.45 -1.74 36.27
C SER A 243 12.46 -0.61 36.57
N HIS A 244 11.23 -0.92 36.99
CA HIS A 244 10.21 0.09 37.33
C HIS A 244 10.41 0.68 38.74
N SER A 245 10.97 -0.08 39.68
CA SER A 245 11.31 0.45 41.01
C SER A 245 12.53 1.39 40.96
N MET A 246 13.48 1.17 40.03
CA MET A 246 14.60 2.08 39.80
C MET A 246 14.17 3.42 39.17
N THR A 247 13.22 3.45 38.22
CA THR A 247 12.70 4.72 37.68
C THR A 247 11.88 5.51 38.70
N ARG A 248 11.18 4.86 39.64
CA ARG A 248 10.49 5.55 40.74
C ARG A 248 11.42 6.12 41.83
N ARG A 249 12.71 5.77 41.84
CA ARG A 249 13.70 6.31 42.81
C ARG A 249 14.51 7.50 42.27
N ARG A 250 14.19 8.04 41.09
CA ARG A 250 14.82 9.26 40.53
C ARG A 250 13.84 10.43 40.46
N SER A 251 13.26 10.77 41.61
CA SER A 251 12.67 12.09 41.84
C SER A 251 13.69 12.93 42.62
N PRO A 252 14.14 14.09 42.12
CA PRO A 252 15.04 14.96 42.89
C PRO A 252 14.31 15.54 44.11
N PRO A 253 15.01 15.86 45.21
CA PRO A 253 14.39 16.49 46.37
C PRO A 253 13.83 17.86 46.00
N ARG A 254 12.58 18.10 46.39
CA ARG A 254 11.93 19.41 46.31
C ARG A 254 12.58 20.30 47.37
N TRP A 255 13.38 21.27 46.95
CA TRP A 255 13.88 22.32 47.84
C TRP A 255 12.77 23.33 48.10
N SER A 256 12.56 23.66 49.37
CA SER A 256 11.57 24.63 49.83
C SER A 256 12.29 25.85 50.40
N THR A 257 12.08 27.01 49.78
CA THR A 257 12.16 28.36 50.38
C THR A 257 11.36 29.29 49.49
#